data_AF-A0A0B1ZYP8-F1
#
_entry.id   AF-A0A0B1ZYP8-F1
#
_cell.length_a   1.000
_cell.length_b   1.000
_cell.length_c   1.000
_cell.angle_alpha   90.00
_cell.angle_beta   90.00
_cell.angle_gamma   90.00
#
_symmetry.space_group_name_H-M   'P 1'
#
loop_
_entity.id
_entity.type
_entity.pdbx_description
1 polymer ?
#
loop_
_entity_poly.entity_id
_entity_poly.type
_entity_poly.pdbx_seq_one_letter_code
_entity_poly.pdbx_strand_id
1 'polypeptide(L)'
;MDPDYEVDTDVLRTMARDARAAANRFGSIRIACPSSVGDRGVSAAAHRFSTAWSQGLTDRVDDIDDFARRLDTTARLFEEGQNAAKAELDGEIWSS
;
A
#
# COMPACT_ATOMS: atom_id res chain seq x y z
N MET A 1 24.78 -12.28 21.52
CA MET A 1 24.47 -11.32 20.45
C MET A 1 22.98 -11.41 20.25
N ASP A 2 22.25 -10.44 20.76
CA ASP A 2 20.87 -10.25 20.32
C ASP A 2 20.94 -9.88 18.83
N PRO A 3 20.16 -10.51 17.95
CA PRO A 3 20.02 -10.02 16.60
C PRO A 3 19.46 -8.60 16.70
N ASP A 4 20.27 -7.63 16.29
CA ASP A 4 19.91 -6.23 16.16
C ASP A 4 18.83 -6.12 15.08
N TYR A 5 17.58 -6.41 15.47
CA TYR A 5 16.40 -6.13 14.67
C TYR A 5 16.13 -4.63 14.76
N GLU A 6 17.08 -3.82 14.31
CA GLU A 6 16.83 -2.42 14.02
C GLU A 6 15.89 -2.42 12.81
N VAL A 7 14.60 -2.30 13.09
CA VAL A 7 13.61 -2.15 12.03
C VAL A 7 13.86 -0.81 11.38
N ASP A 8 14.37 -0.85 10.15
CA ASP A 8 14.57 0.32 9.31
C ASP A 8 13.20 0.88 8.91
N THR A 9 12.73 1.85 9.70
CA THR A 9 11.46 2.53 9.49
C THR A 9 11.46 3.37 8.22
N ASP A 10 12.63 3.74 7.69
CA ASP A 10 12.77 4.43 6.41
C ASP A 10 12.55 3.49 5.23
N VAL A 11 12.96 2.23 5.32
CA VAL A 11 12.59 1.20 4.34
C VAL A 11 11.08 1.01 4.31
N LEU A 12 10.41 0.91 5.47
CA LEU A 12 8.95 0.76 5.53
C LEU A 12 8.23 1.95 4.88
N ARG A 13 8.69 3.19 5.14
CA ARG A 13 8.16 4.41 4.51
C ARG A 13 8.40 4.44 3.00
N THR A 14 9.58 3.99 2.57
CA THR A 14 9.92 3.91 1.15
C THR A 14 8.98 2.94 0.43
N MET A 15 8.78 1.75 1.00
CA MET A 15 7.83 0.77 0.48
C MET A 15 6.40 1.31 0.46
N ALA A 16 5.97 2.05 1.48
CA ALA A 16 4.64 2.69 1.51
C ALA A 16 4.48 3.74 0.39
N ARG A 17 5.52 4.53 0.13
CA ARG A 17 5.55 5.51 -0.97
C ARG A 17 5.49 4.81 -2.33
N ASP A 18 6.25 3.74 -2.52
CA ASP A 18 6.28 2.98 -3.76
C ASP A 18 4.95 2.27 -4.04
N ALA A 19 4.31 1.73 -3.00
CA ALA A 19 2.97 1.16 -3.08
C ALA A 19 1.95 2.22 -3.56
N ARG A 20 1.93 3.41 -2.97
CA ARG A 20 1.06 4.51 -3.41
C ARG A 20 1.35 4.96 -4.84
N ALA A 21 2.62 5.00 -5.23
CA ALA A 21 3.00 5.31 -6.60
C ALA A 21 2.45 4.26 -7.59
N ALA A 22 2.49 2.97 -7.22
CA ALA A 22 1.89 1.90 -8.00
C ALA A 22 0.36 2.05 -8.08
N ALA A 23 -0.33 2.27 -6.96
CA ALA A 23 -1.77 2.51 -6.89
C ALA A 23 -2.21 3.64 -7.83
N ASN A 24 -1.52 4.78 -7.77
CA ASN A 24 -1.78 5.94 -8.65
C ASN A 24 -1.62 5.62 -10.14
N ARG A 25 -0.60 4.80 -10.49
CA ARG A 25 -0.40 4.37 -11.89
C ARG A 25 -1.56 3.48 -12.36
N PHE A 26 -1.99 2.54 -11.54
CA PHE A 26 -3.09 1.64 -11.88
C PHE A 26 -4.45 2.35 -11.95
N GLY A 27 -4.74 3.27 -11.03
CA GLY A 27 -5.98 4.07 -11.04
C GLY A 27 -6.16 4.92 -12.30
N SER A 28 -5.09 5.22 -13.04
CA SER A 28 -5.14 5.98 -14.29
C SER A 28 -5.52 5.14 -15.53
N ILE A 29 -5.53 3.80 -15.43
CA ILE A 29 -5.77 2.92 -16.57
C ILE A 29 -7.28 2.82 -16.84
N ARG A 30 -7.72 3.40 -17.95
CA ARG A 30 -9.10 3.25 -18.46
C ARG A 30 -9.12 2.25 -19.61
N ILE A 31 -9.95 1.21 -19.50
CA ILE A 31 -10.28 0.36 -20.66
C ILE A 31 -11.35 1.07 -21.49
N ALA A 32 -11.03 1.37 -22.75
CA ALA A 32 -12.00 1.85 -23.72
C ALA A 32 -12.90 0.68 -24.16
N CYS A 33 -14.21 0.88 -24.12
CA CYS A 33 -15.15 -0.08 -24.67
C CYS A 33 -15.08 -0.02 -26.21
N PRO A 34 -14.87 -1.15 -26.92
CA PRO A 34 -14.86 -1.15 -28.37
C PRO A 34 -16.23 -0.74 -28.91
N SER A 35 -16.29 0.39 -29.61
CA SER A 35 -17.53 1.03 -30.06
C SER A 35 -18.09 0.46 -31.37
N SER A 36 -17.40 -0.49 -32.02
CA SER A 36 -17.69 -0.89 -33.40
C SER A 36 -17.71 -2.40 -33.63
N VAL A 37 -17.95 -3.22 -32.61
CA VAL A 37 -18.18 -4.65 -32.87
C VAL A 37 -19.64 -4.83 -33.25
N GLY A 38 -19.93 -4.89 -34.55
CA GLY A 38 -21.28 -4.99 -35.12
C GLY A 38 -22.10 -6.21 -34.66
N ASP A 39 -21.52 -7.08 -33.85
CA ASP A 39 -22.19 -8.18 -33.19
C ASP A 39 -22.60 -7.81 -31.74
N ARG A 40 -23.89 -7.95 -31.44
CA ARG A 40 -24.47 -7.63 -30.13
C ARG A 40 -23.89 -8.51 -29.01
N GLY A 41 -23.57 -9.77 -29.31
CA GLY A 41 -22.96 -10.71 -28.37
C GLY A 41 -21.55 -10.28 -27.98
N VAL A 42 -20.75 -9.84 -28.95
CA VAL A 42 -19.40 -9.33 -28.68
C VAL A 42 -19.43 -8.00 -27.94
N SER A 43 -20.34 -7.08 -28.29
CA SER A 43 -20.50 -5.82 -27.55
C SER A 43 -20.88 -6.07 -26.08
N ALA A 44 -21.79 -7.02 -25.82
CA ALA A 44 -22.16 -7.40 -24.45
C ALA A 44 -21.01 -8.09 -23.70
N ALA A 45 -20.22 -8.93 -24.37
CA ALA A 45 -19.04 -9.55 -23.79
C ALA A 45 -17.95 -8.51 -23.46
N ALA A 46 -17.70 -7.58 -24.36
CA ALA A 46 -16.75 -6.49 -24.17
C ALA A 46 -17.14 -5.59 -23.00
N HIS A 47 -18.43 -5.25 -22.87
CA HIS A 47 -18.94 -4.48 -21.74
C HIS A 47 -18.75 -5.25 -20.41
N ARG A 48 -19.11 -6.54 -20.37
CA ARG A 48 -18.90 -7.35 -19.15
C ARG A 48 -17.44 -7.42 -18.75
N PHE A 49 -16.55 -7.62 -19.73
CA PHE A 49 -15.11 -7.61 -19.51
C PHE A 49 -14.63 -6.27 -18.98
N SER A 50 -15.00 -5.15 -19.60
CA SER A 50 -14.57 -3.83 -19.13
C SER A 50 -15.06 -3.54 -17.71
N THR A 51 -16.31 -3.92 -17.39
CA THR A 51 -16.85 -3.74 -16.04
C THR A 51 -16.10 -4.59 -15.01
N ALA A 52 -15.91 -5.89 -15.28
CA ALA A 52 -15.20 -6.79 -14.37
C ALA A 52 -13.73 -6.37 -14.18
N TRP A 53 -13.08 -5.94 -15.26
CA TRP A 53 -11.71 -5.43 -15.20
C TRP A 53 -11.62 -4.14 -14.38
N SER A 54 -12.50 -3.16 -14.63
CA SER A 54 -12.52 -1.92 -13.86
C SER A 54 -12.78 -2.16 -12.38
N GLN A 55 -13.66 -3.10 -12.03
CA GLN A 55 -13.89 -3.49 -10.65
C GLN A 55 -12.63 -4.11 -10.04
N GLY A 56 -12.05 -5.13 -10.66
CA GLY A 56 -10.86 -5.80 -10.13
C GLY A 56 -9.64 -4.88 -10.04
N LEU A 57 -9.52 -3.90 -10.95
CA LEU A 57 -8.48 -2.87 -10.87
C LEU A 57 -8.71 -1.92 -9.68
N THR A 58 -9.96 -1.56 -9.40
CA THR A 58 -10.33 -0.74 -8.23
C THR A 58 -10.01 -1.48 -6.94
N ASP A 59 -10.46 -2.74 -6.82
CA ASP A 59 -10.18 -3.58 -5.65
C ASP A 59 -8.67 -3.71 -5.41
N ARG A 60 -7.89 -3.85 -6.49
CA ARG A 60 -6.43 -3.94 -6.41
C ARG A 60 -5.77 -2.64 -5.98
N VAL A 61 -6.28 -1.50 -6.41
CA VAL A 61 -5.80 -0.18 -5.96
C VAL A 61 -6.08 -0.02 -4.46
N ASP A 62 -7.27 -0.38 -4.01
CA ASP A 62 -7.66 -0.31 -2.59
C ASP A 62 -6.78 -1.23 -1.73
N ASP A 63 -6.48 -2.44 -2.18
CA ASP A 63 -5.57 -3.38 -1.50
C ASP A 63 -4.16 -2.79 -1.35
N ILE A 64 -3.63 -2.14 -2.39
CA ILE A 64 -2.30 -1.54 -2.39
C ILE A 64 -2.26 -0.34 -1.43
N ASP A 65 -3.30 0.47 -1.40
CA ASP A 65 -3.42 1.59 -0.46
C ASP A 65 -3.53 1.10 0.98
N ASP A 66 -4.27 0.01 1.24
CA ASP A 66 -4.33 -0.59 2.57
C ASP A 66 -2.96 -1.11 3.01
N PHE A 67 -2.23 -1.77 2.11
CA PHE A 67 -0.87 -2.22 2.36
C PHE A 67 0.06 -1.05 2.69
N ALA A 68 0.01 0.05 1.95
CA ALA A 68 0.79 1.25 2.23
C ALA A 68 0.48 1.85 3.61
N ARG A 69 -0.80 1.89 4.02
CA ARG A 69 -1.19 2.35 5.36
C ARG A 69 -0.64 1.45 6.48
N ARG A 70 -0.62 0.13 6.27
CA ARG A 70 -0.07 -0.82 7.24
C ARG A 70 1.44 -0.65 7.40
N LEU A 71 2.16 -0.37 6.32
CA LEU A 71 3.59 -0.08 6.36
C LEU A 71 3.88 1.20 7.17
N ASP A 72 3.16 2.29 6.92
CA ASP A 72 3.31 3.53 7.69
C ASP A 72 2.96 3.35 9.17
N THR A 73 1.89 2.59 9.45
CA THR A 73 1.48 2.30 10.84
C THR A 73 2.56 1.51 11.55
N THR A 74 3.12 0.49 10.89
CA THR A 74 4.22 -0.32 11.43
C THR A 74 5.45 0.55 11.70
N ALA A 75 5.86 1.39 10.75
CA ALA A 75 6.99 2.30 10.91
C ALA A 75 6.81 3.22 12.12
N ARG A 76 5.61 3.81 12.29
CA ARG A 76 5.29 4.67 13.43
C ARG A 76 5.38 3.93 14.76
N LEU A 77 4.82 2.72 14.86
CA LEU A 77 4.85 1.92 16.09
C LEU A 77 6.28 1.55 16.50
N PHE A 78 7.16 1.26 15.53
CA PHE A 78 8.57 1.00 15.83
C PHE A 78 9.29 2.23 16.37
N GLU A 79 9.05 3.42 15.82
CA GLU A 79 9.65 4.67 16.34
C GLU A 79 9.13 5.03 17.73
N GLU A 80 7.83 4.89 17.95
CA GLU A 80 7.22 5.08 19.26
C GLU A 80 7.84 4.11 20.29
N GLY A 81 8.06 2.85 19.91
CA GLY A 81 8.74 1.85 20.73
C GLY A 81 10.20 2.19 21.04
N GLN A 82 10.98 2.61 20.03
CA GLN A 82 12.37 3.03 20.23
C GLN A 82 12.49 4.26 21.13
N ASN A 83 11.58 5.23 20.98
CA ASN A 83 11.56 6.43 21.81
C ASN A 83 11.18 6.10 23.27
N ALA A 84 10.22 5.19 23.47
CA ALA A 84 9.85 4.72 24.81
C ALA A 84 11.03 4.00 25.49
N ALA A 85 11.72 3.10 24.78
CA ALA A 85 12.89 2.40 25.30
C ALA A 85 14.05 3.35 25.65
N LYS A 86 14.31 4.37 24.83
CA LYS A 86 15.31 5.40 25.15
C LYS A 86 14.94 6.20 26.40
N ALA A 87 13.67 6.57 26.54
CA ALA A 87 13.19 7.32 27.70
C ALA A 87 13.29 6.51 29.00
N GLU A 88 13.03 5.20 28.94
CA GLU A 88 13.22 4.29 30.08
C GLU A 88 14.69 4.22 30.48
N LEU A 89 15.60 4.02 29.51
CA LEU A 89 17.04 3.97 29.75
C LEU A 89 17.58 5.28 30.36
N ASP A 90 17.17 6.43 29.82
CA ASP A 90 17.55 7.74 30.38
C ASP A 90 17.03 7.89 31.81
N GLY A 91 15.81 7.42 32.10
CA GLY A 91 15.23 7.42 33.44
C GLY A 91 16.06 6.61 34.45
N GLU A 92 16.57 5.44 34.07
CA GLU A 92 17.43 4.61 34.92
C GLU A 92 18.80 5.28 35.16
N ILE A 93 19.39 5.90 34.14
CA ILE A 93 20.69 6.60 34.25
C ILE A 93 20.62 7.77 35.24
N TRP A 94 19.52 8.52 35.25
CA TRP A 94 19.36 9.72 36.09
C TRP A 94 18.69 9.45 37.45
N SER A 95 18.16 8.25 37.70
CA SER A 95 17.62 7.84 39.00
C SER A 95 18.59 7.00 39.86
N SER A 96 19.74 6.64 39.29
CA SER A 96 20.93 6.13 39.97
C SER A 96 21.81 7.25 40.55
#